data_AF-A0A2P6W9A4-F1
#
_entry.id   AF-A0A2P6W9A4-F1
#
_cell.length_a   1.000
_cell.length_b   1.000
_cell.length_c   1.000
_cell.angle_alpha   90.00
_cell.angle_beta   90.00
_cell.angle_gamma   90.00
#
_symmetry.space_group_name_H-M   'P 1'
#
loop_
_entity.id
_entity.type
_entity.pdbx_description
1 polymer ?
#
loop_
_entity_poly.entity_id
_entity_poly.type
_entity_poly.pdbx_seq_one_letter_code
_entity_poly.pdbx_strand_id
1 'polypeptide(L)'
;MDLLKTTYEKLPEFYKKRLEQEAFYARIDDYEQKFFQIAVLTTVLTVALPAVSTFALPIKAGIAVLATLIGIPAVPYMYISLKAESRKDEMESLLPDALRLVSANIKSGHNMEKALLLSARDEFGPLAKEFRETAMDMYGGKPVEESLENMEDRVKSPLFSETIKLLVDAIDAGANTADLLENSANDVRKSIELQEEIKSSIRMYT
;
A
#
# COMPACT_ATOMS: atom_id res chain seq x y z
N MET A 1 7.22 14.37 22.58
CA MET A 1 6.83 14.92 21.27
C MET A 1 8.04 15.43 20.49
N ASP A 2 8.90 16.28 21.07
CA ASP A 2 10.01 16.93 20.33
C ASP A 2 11.13 16.00 19.85
N LEU A 3 11.41 14.91 20.57
CA LEU A 3 12.45 13.95 20.18
C LEU A 3 12.08 13.14 18.92
N LEU A 4 10.79 12.91 18.67
CA LEU A 4 10.29 12.19 17.48
C LEU A 4 10.59 12.99 16.20
N LYS A 5 10.25 14.28 16.22
CA LYS A 5 10.49 15.21 15.10
C LYS A 5 11.97 15.44 14.82
N THR A 6 12.80 15.56 15.87
CA THR A 6 14.24 15.84 15.70
C THR A 6 15.04 14.66 15.14
N THR A 7 14.62 13.41 15.38
CA THR A 7 15.22 12.24 14.70
C THR A 7 14.79 12.13 13.24
N TYR A 8 13.55 12.50 12.93
CA TYR A 8 13.00 12.46 11.58
C TYR A 8 13.58 13.56 10.67
N GLU A 9 13.80 14.76 11.20
CA GLU A 9 14.39 15.90 10.48
C GLU A 9 15.85 15.68 10.05
N LYS A 10 16.58 14.75 10.69
CA LYS A 10 17.97 14.45 10.36
C LYS A 10 18.13 13.37 9.28
N LEU A 11 17.03 12.84 8.74
CA LEU A 11 17.07 11.87 7.65
C LEU A 11 17.42 12.54 6.31
N PRO A 12 18.22 11.89 5.44
CA PRO A 12 18.47 12.39 4.10
C PRO A 12 17.15 12.61 3.33
N GLU A 13 17.00 13.73 2.61
CA GLU A 13 15.73 14.10 1.95
C GLU A 13 15.18 13.03 1.00
N PHE A 14 16.04 12.22 0.40
CA PHE A 14 15.65 11.11 -0.46
C PHE A 14 14.86 10.01 0.28
N TYR A 15 15.28 9.69 1.52
CA TYR A 15 14.59 8.73 2.37
C TYR A 15 13.28 9.30 2.89
N LYS A 16 13.27 10.58 3.25
CA LYS A 16 12.08 11.28 3.73
C LYS A 16 10.95 11.25 2.70
N LYS A 17 11.23 11.65 1.46
CA LYS A 17 10.23 11.63 0.37
C LYS A 17 9.65 10.25 0.08
N ARG A 18 10.47 9.19 0.12
CA ARG A 18 10.01 7.81 -0.12
C ARG A 18 9.22 7.25 1.05
N LEU A 19 9.65 7.55 2.27
CA LEU A 19 9.01 7.08 3.50
C LEU A 19 7.68 7.82 3.74
N GLU A 20 7.59 9.11 3.40
CA GLU A 20 6.34 9.87 3.39
C GLU A 20 5.37 9.34 2.34
N GLN A 21 5.85 9.02 1.14
CA GLN A 21 5.03 8.38 0.11
C GLN A 21 4.51 7.02 0.59
N GLU A 22 5.38 6.12 1.05
CA GLU A 22 4.97 4.77 1.48
C GLU A 22 4.12 4.76 2.77
N ALA A 23 4.37 5.66 3.72
CA ALA A 23 3.56 5.81 4.94
C ALA A 23 2.17 6.38 4.64
N PHE A 24 2.08 7.32 3.70
CA PHE A 24 0.82 7.84 3.18
C PHE A 24 0.00 6.72 2.51
N TYR A 25 0.63 5.80 1.76
CA TYR A 25 -0.03 4.63 1.14
C TYR A 25 -0.43 3.56 2.15
N ALA A 26 0.35 3.36 3.21
CA ALA A 26 -0.01 2.43 4.27
C ALA A 26 -1.12 2.96 5.19
N ARG A 27 -1.45 4.25 5.08
CA ARG A 27 -2.47 4.94 5.89
C ARG A 27 -2.27 4.70 7.39
N ILE A 28 -1.00 4.75 7.78
CA ILE A 28 -0.56 4.65 9.15
C ILE A 28 -0.41 6.08 9.64
N ASP A 29 -1.44 6.60 10.29
CA ASP A 29 -1.42 7.94 10.92
C ASP A 29 -0.34 8.05 12.02
N ASP A 30 0.17 6.90 12.49
CA ASP A 30 1.13 6.74 13.58
C ASP A 30 2.55 6.33 13.09
N TYR A 31 2.92 6.74 11.88
CA TYR A 31 4.20 6.37 11.24
C TYR A 31 5.41 6.88 12.04
N GLU A 32 5.28 8.05 12.68
CA GLU A 32 6.35 8.63 13.52
C GLU A 32 6.63 7.77 14.75
N GLN A 33 5.58 7.22 15.37
CA GLN A 33 5.70 6.44 16.61
C GLN A 33 6.26 5.03 16.34
N LYS A 34 5.81 4.38 15.24
CA LYS A 34 6.36 3.08 14.82
C LYS A 34 7.79 3.17 14.30
N PHE A 35 8.13 4.23 13.56
CA PHE A 35 9.50 4.50 13.15
C PHE A 35 10.43 4.62 14.37
N PHE A 36 10.01 5.39 15.38
CA PHE A 36 10.79 5.57 16.60
C PHE A 36 10.95 4.29 17.40
N GLN A 37 9.90 3.48 17.56
CA GLN A 37 9.99 2.20 18.27
C GLN A 37 10.98 1.24 17.60
N ILE A 38 10.94 1.13 16.27
CA ILE A 38 11.83 0.25 15.51
C ILE A 38 13.26 0.79 15.53
N ALA A 39 13.46 2.10 15.40
CA ALA A 39 14.78 2.74 15.50
C ALA A 39 15.41 2.56 16.89
N VAL A 40 14.62 2.64 17.96
CA VAL A 40 15.08 2.39 19.32
C VAL A 40 15.46 0.91 19.49
N LEU A 41 14.63 -0.03 19.02
CA LEU A 41 14.92 -1.46 19.08
C LEU A 41 16.19 -1.85 18.31
N THR A 42 16.39 -1.31 17.10
CA THR A 42 17.59 -1.59 16.30
C THR A 42 18.83 -1.01 16.94
N THR A 43 18.75 0.19 17.51
CA THR A 43 19.85 0.81 18.27
C THR A 43 20.20 -0.01 19.52
N VAL A 44 19.20 -0.51 20.26
CA VAL A 44 19.44 -1.36 21.43
C VAL A 44 20.09 -2.68 21.02
N LEU A 45 19.65 -3.31 19.93
CA LEU A 45 20.23 -4.55 19.40
C LEU A 45 21.67 -4.38 18.92
N THR A 46 21.98 -3.30 18.17
CA THR A 46 23.34 -3.03 17.67
C THR A 46 24.33 -2.70 18.78
N VAL A 47 23.86 -2.18 19.92
CA VAL A 47 24.69 -1.90 21.11
C VAL A 47 24.80 -3.11 22.04
N ALA A 48 23.74 -3.92 22.18
CA ALA A 48 23.73 -5.08 23.07
C ALA A 48 24.48 -6.30 22.50
N LEU A 49 24.39 -6.57 21.20
CA LEU A 49 25.06 -7.71 20.55
C LEU A 49 26.60 -7.70 20.72
N PRO A 50 27.30 -6.56 20.53
CA PRO A 50 28.74 -6.47 20.76
C PRO A 50 29.16 -6.56 22.24
N ALA A 51 28.26 -6.19 23.17
CA ALA A 51 28.52 -6.25 24.61
C ALA A 51 28.57 -7.68 25.15
N VAL A 52 27.86 -8.61 24.50
CA VAL A 52 27.76 -10.02 24.92
C VAL A 52 28.79 -10.92 24.19
N SER A 53 29.36 -10.48 23.05
CA SER A 53 30.31 -11.30 22.28
C SER A 53 31.75 -11.27 22.83
N THR A 54 32.54 -12.32 22.61
CA THR A 54 33.93 -12.46 23.11
C THR A 54 35.02 -11.80 22.25
N PHE A 55 34.65 -11.04 21.21
CA PHE A 55 35.58 -10.44 20.23
C PHE A 55 36.38 -9.21 20.74
N ALA A 56 37.40 -8.77 19.99
CA ALA A 56 38.26 -7.63 20.34
C ALA A 56 37.54 -6.26 20.32
N LEU A 57 37.82 -5.41 21.33
CA LEU A 57 37.21 -4.09 21.59
C LEU A 57 37.21 -3.08 20.41
N PRO A 58 38.31 -2.85 19.67
CA PRO A 58 38.31 -1.85 18.60
C PRO A 58 37.50 -2.28 17.36
N ILE A 59 37.47 -3.59 17.08
CA ILE A 59 36.68 -4.16 15.96
C ILE A 59 35.18 -4.09 16.29
N LYS A 60 34.80 -4.34 17.56
CA LYS A 60 33.41 -4.20 18.04
C LYS A 60 32.88 -2.77 17.88
N ALA A 61 33.67 -1.76 18.25
CA ALA A 61 33.27 -0.37 18.15
C ALA A 61 33.06 0.06 16.68
N GLY A 62 33.95 -0.36 15.77
CA GLY A 62 33.82 -0.08 14.33
C GLY A 62 32.55 -0.70 13.71
N ILE A 63 32.28 -1.97 14.01
CA ILE A 63 31.09 -2.67 13.51
C ILE A 63 29.81 -2.09 14.11
N ALA A 64 29.80 -1.76 15.41
CA ALA A 64 28.63 -1.17 16.07
C ALA A 64 28.29 0.22 15.50
N VAL A 65 29.29 1.06 15.23
CA VAL A 65 29.09 2.37 14.62
C VAL A 65 28.53 2.22 13.20
N LEU A 66 29.11 1.36 12.37
CA LEU A 66 28.61 1.11 11.01
C LEU A 66 27.19 0.52 11.00
N ALA A 67 26.91 -0.44 11.87
CA ALA A 67 25.58 -1.05 11.98
C ALA A 67 24.52 -0.06 12.47
N THR A 68 24.89 0.89 13.33
CA THR A 68 23.98 1.93 13.84
C THR A 68 23.74 3.00 12.78
N LEU A 69 24.77 3.37 12.01
CA LEU A 69 24.69 4.38 10.95
C LEU A 69 23.81 3.91 9.77
N ILE A 70 23.83 2.60 9.47
CA ILE A 70 23.03 1.98 8.40
C ILE A 70 21.67 1.48 8.94
N GLY A 71 21.64 0.89 10.12
CA GLY A 71 20.47 0.20 10.66
C GLY A 71 19.35 1.12 11.14
N ILE A 72 19.69 2.31 11.66
CA ILE A 72 18.69 3.30 12.11
C ILE A 72 17.79 3.78 10.94
N PRO A 73 18.31 4.15 9.76
CA PRO A 73 17.45 4.53 8.65
C PRO A 73 16.90 3.33 7.85
N ALA A 74 17.68 2.26 7.64
CA ALA A 74 17.31 1.21 6.70
C ALA A 74 16.25 0.24 7.24
N VAL A 75 16.31 -0.14 8.52
CA VAL A 75 15.43 -1.18 9.07
C VAL A 75 13.99 -0.70 9.28
N PRO A 76 13.72 0.50 9.84
CA PRO A 76 12.36 1.01 9.92
C PRO A 76 11.76 1.25 8.54
N TYR A 77 12.56 1.75 7.59
CA TYR A 77 12.14 1.94 6.21
C TYR A 77 11.72 0.60 5.57
N MET A 78 12.57 -0.43 5.66
CA MET A 78 12.26 -1.75 5.12
C MET A 78 10.99 -2.35 5.73
N TYR A 79 10.77 -2.19 7.03
CA TYR A 79 9.55 -2.69 7.68
C TYR A 79 8.28 -1.98 7.20
N ILE A 80 8.31 -0.65 7.08
CA ILE A 80 7.17 0.14 6.61
C ILE A 80 6.88 -0.18 5.14
N SER A 81 7.93 -0.29 4.32
CA SER A 81 7.85 -0.65 2.91
C SER A 81 7.20 -2.00 2.70
N LEU A 82 7.69 -3.04 3.40
CA LEU A 82 7.12 -4.38 3.32
C LEU A 82 5.65 -4.43 3.77
N LYS A 83 5.28 -3.63 4.77
CA LYS A 83 3.89 -3.57 5.23
C LYS A 83 2.99 -2.82 4.25
N ALA A 84 3.51 -1.77 3.60
CA ALA A 84 2.81 -1.06 2.55
C ALA A 84 2.60 -1.97 1.33
N GLU A 85 3.63 -2.70 0.91
CA GLU A 85 3.59 -3.71 -0.17
C GLU A 85 2.55 -4.78 0.15
N SER A 86 2.61 -5.39 1.34
CA SER A 86 1.64 -6.42 1.75
C SER A 86 0.20 -5.92 1.76
N ARG A 87 -0.04 -4.65 2.12
CA ARG A 87 -1.39 -4.06 2.08
C ARG A 87 -1.87 -3.85 0.64
N LYS A 88 -0.98 -3.47 -0.27
CA LYS A 88 -1.28 -3.33 -1.70
C LYS A 88 -1.61 -4.69 -2.32
N ASP A 89 -0.80 -5.70 -2.06
CA ASP A 89 -1.01 -7.08 -2.53
C ASP A 89 -2.36 -7.62 -2.05
N GLU A 90 -2.72 -7.37 -0.77
CA GLU A 90 -4.02 -7.76 -0.23
C GLU A 90 -5.17 -7.09 -0.98
N MET A 91 -5.09 -5.78 -1.24
CA MET A 91 -6.11 -5.07 -2.03
C MET A 91 -6.19 -5.57 -3.48
N GLU A 92 -5.06 -5.78 -4.15
CA GLU A 92 -5.02 -6.28 -5.54
C GLU A 92 -5.66 -7.67 -5.65
N SER A 93 -5.37 -8.56 -4.69
CA SER A 93 -5.92 -9.92 -4.70
C SER A 93 -7.44 -9.96 -4.59
N LEU A 94 -8.03 -8.98 -3.88
CA LEU A 94 -9.48 -8.89 -3.63
C LEU A 94 -10.20 -7.99 -4.66
N LEU A 95 -9.43 -7.21 -5.44
CA LEU A 95 -9.97 -6.27 -6.42
C LEU A 95 -10.93 -6.91 -7.43
N PRO A 96 -10.64 -8.08 -8.05
CA PRO A 96 -11.56 -8.71 -9.00
C PRO A 96 -12.95 -8.95 -8.42
N ASP A 97 -13.03 -9.52 -7.21
CA ASP A 97 -14.30 -9.89 -6.60
C ASP A 97 -15.07 -8.65 -6.13
N ALA A 98 -14.35 -7.63 -5.67
CA ALA A 98 -14.93 -6.34 -5.32
C ALA A 98 -15.52 -5.62 -6.55
N LEU A 99 -14.81 -5.59 -7.69
CA LEU A 99 -15.30 -5.00 -8.94
C LEU A 99 -16.54 -5.72 -9.49
N ARG A 100 -16.58 -7.06 -9.43
CA ARG A 100 -17.79 -7.83 -9.78
C ARG A 100 -18.97 -7.46 -8.91
N LEU A 101 -18.75 -7.25 -7.61
CA LEU A 101 -19.82 -6.84 -6.71
C LEU A 101 -20.33 -5.43 -7.04
N VAL A 102 -19.44 -4.49 -7.38
CA VAL A 102 -19.84 -3.15 -7.87
C VAL A 102 -20.64 -3.29 -9.16
N SER A 103 -20.18 -4.10 -10.12
CA SER A 103 -20.92 -4.38 -11.37
C SER A 103 -22.33 -4.90 -11.08
N ALA A 104 -22.46 -5.88 -10.18
CA ALA A 104 -23.75 -6.45 -9.80
C ALA A 104 -24.69 -5.42 -9.19
N ASN A 105 -24.18 -4.54 -8.33
CA ASN A 105 -24.97 -3.44 -7.74
C ASN A 105 -25.40 -2.40 -8.80
N ILE A 106 -24.54 -2.08 -9.78
CA ILE A 106 -24.94 -1.19 -10.88
C ILE A 106 -26.01 -1.86 -11.77
N LYS A 107 -25.84 -3.15 -12.07
CA LYS A 107 -26.84 -3.95 -12.84
C LYS A 107 -28.20 -4.01 -12.14
N SER A 108 -28.24 -3.94 -10.81
CA SER A 108 -29.50 -3.87 -10.04
C SER A 108 -30.14 -2.47 -10.01
N GLY A 109 -29.58 -1.51 -10.75
CA GLY A 109 -30.12 -0.16 -10.88
C GLY A 109 -29.59 0.85 -9.86
N HIS A 110 -28.53 0.51 -9.11
CA HIS A 110 -27.84 1.49 -8.27
C HIS A 110 -26.90 2.36 -9.11
N ASN A 111 -26.78 3.62 -8.72
CA ASN A 111 -25.74 4.50 -9.24
C ASN A 111 -24.37 4.15 -8.65
N MET A 112 -23.29 4.71 -9.21
CA MET A 112 -21.91 4.36 -8.88
C MET A 112 -21.61 4.53 -7.38
N GLU A 113 -22.00 5.67 -6.81
CA GLU A 113 -21.74 5.99 -5.41
C GLU A 113 -22.43 5.01 -4.46
N LYS A 114 -23.66 4.62 -4.76
CA LYS A 114 -24.39 3.63 -3.97
C LYS A 114 -23.82 2.23 -4.18
N ALA A 115 -23.45 1.88 -5.40
CA ALA A 115 -22.85 0.60 -5.74
C ALA A 115 -21.52 0.39 -5.00
N LEU A 116 -20.62 1.38 -5.01
CA LEU A 116 -19.38 1.35 -4.24
C LEU A 116 -19.62 1.20 -2.75
N LEU A 117 -20.58 1.95 -2.19
CA LEU A 117 -20.90 1.87 -0.77
C LEU A 117 -21.45 0.49 -0.37
N LEU A 118 -22.30 -0.12 -1.19
CA LEU A 118 -22.83 -1.47 -0.98
C LEU A 118 -21.77 -2.57 -1.17
N SER A 119 -20.80 -2.31 -2.06
CA SER A 119 -19.69 -3.22 -2.30
C SER A 119 -18.58 -3.13 -1.25
N ALA A 120 -18.57 -2.08 -0.41
CA ALA A 120 -17.61 -1.90 0.65
C ALA A 120 -17.87 -2.80 1.87
N ARG A 121 -17.78 -4.11 1.66
CA ARG A 121 -17.94 -5.15 2.68
C ARG A 121 -16.68 -5.33 3.49
N ASP A 122 -16.81 -5.63 4.77
CA ASP A 122 -15.66 -5.77 5.68
C ASP A 122 -14.71 -6.92 5.29
N GLU A 123 -15.19 -7.90 4.51
CA GLU A 123 -14.39 -8.98 3.93
C GLU A 123 -13.30 -8.50 2.95
N PHE A 124 -13.46 -7.30 2.37
CA PHE A 124 -12.46 -6.67 1.51
C PHE A 124 -11.43 -5.83 2.29
N GLY A 125 -11.50 -5.83 3.63
CA GLY A 125 -10.49 -5.27 4.50
C GLY A 125 -10.07 -3.83 4.12
N PRO A 126 -8.79 -3.59 3.77
CA PRO A 126 -8.32 -2.27 3.36
C PRO A 126 -9.05 -1.66 2.16
N LEU A 127 -9.45 -2.47 1.18
CA LEU A 127 -10.13 -2.03 -0.04
C LEU A 127 -11.53 -1.49 0.27
N ALA A 128 -12.22 -2.09 1.25
CA ALA A 128 -13.54 -1.63 1.70
C ALA A 128 -13.51 -0.19 2.22
N LYS A 129 -12.43 0.20 2.91
CA LYS A 129 -12.27 1.57 3.41
C LYS A 129 -12.13 2.56 2.25
N GLU A 130 -11.34 2.21 1.24
CA GLU A 130 -11.15 3.05 0.07
C GLU A 130 -12.46 3.19 -0.73
N PHE A 131 -13.23 2.11 -0.90
CA PHE A 131 -14.54 2.18 -1.55
C PHE A 131 -15.54 3.06 -0.80
N ARG A 132 -15.58 3.00 0.54
CA ARG A 132 -16.44 3.88 1.35
C ARG A 132 -16.07 5.33 1.15
N GLU A 133 -14.79 5.65 1.18
CA GLU A 133 -14.35 7.03 1.04
C GLU A 133 -14.57 7.59 -0.33
N THR A 134 -14.29 6.81 -1.38
CA THR A 134 -14.60 7.17 -2.75
C THR A 134 -16.10 7.39 -2.93
N ALA A 135 -16.95 6.54 -2.34
CA ALA A 135 -18.39 6.76 -2.35
C ALA A 135 -18.80 8.05 -1.61
N MET A 136 -18.15 8.37 -0.49
CA MET A 136 -18.42 9.61 0.26
C MET A 136 -17.95 10.86 -0.49
N ASP A 137 -16.82 10.78 -1.20
CA ASP A 137 -16.33 11.82 -2.10
C ASP A 137 -17.37 12.14 -3.20
N MET A 138 -17.93 11.09 -3.81
CA MET A 138 -19.01 11.21 -4.80
C MET A 138 -20.30 11.78 -4.19
N TYR A 139 -20.72 11.33 -3.01
CA TYR A 139 -21.85 11.93 -2.28
C TYR A 139 -21.60 13.40 -1.91
N GLY A 140 -20.33 13.79 -1.73
CA GLY A 140 -19.89 15.17 -1.53
C GLY A 140 -19.96 16.04 -2.80
N GLY A 141 -20.34 15.47 -3.94
CA GLY A 141 -20.53 16.17 -5.21
C GLY A 141 -19.29 16.18 -6.11
N LYS A 142 -18.23 15.43 -5.77
CA LYS A 142 -17.10 15.25 -6.70
C LYS A 142 -17.53 14.38 -7.89
N PRO A 143 -17.01 14.65 -9.10
CA PRO A 143 -17.19 13.78 -10.26
C PRO A 143 -16.74 12.34 -9.99
N VAL A 144 -17.31 11.39 -10.72
CA VAL A 144 -17.02 9.96 -10.54
C VAL A 144 -15.57 9.68 -10.89
N GLU A 145 -15.13 10.27 -12.00
CA GLU A 145 -13.79 10.19 -12.57
C GLU A 145 -12.76 10.70 -11.55
N GLU A 146 -12.94 11.93 -11.07
CA GLU A 146 -12.06 12.54 -10.06
C GLU A 146 -12.03 11.73 -8.76
N SER A 147 -13.16 11.16 -8.34
CA SER A 147 -13.22 10.35 -7.12
C SER A 147 -12.46 9.03 -7.27
N LEU A 148 -12.53 8.41 -8.45
CA LEU A 148 -11.79 7.19 -8.78
C LEU A 148 -10.29 7.46 -8.94
N GLU A 149 -9.90 8.55 -9.58
CA GLU A 149 -8.49 8.99 -9.65
C GLU A 149 -7.92 9.26 -8.25
N ASN A 150 -8.69 9.93 -7.38
CA ASN A 150 -8.31 10.12 -5.98
C ASN A 150 -8.15 8.79 -5.23
N MET A 151 -8.95 7.77 -5.57
CA MET A 151 -8.82 6.43 -5.01
C MET A 151 -7.53 5.75 -5.47
N GLU A 152 -7.21 5.85 -6.77
CA GLU A 152 -5.94 5.40 -7.32
C GLU A 152 -4.76 6.01 -6.55
N ASP A 153 -4.78 7.33 -6.34
CA ASP A 153 -3.69 8.06 -5.69
C ASP A 153 -3.46 7.68 -4.22
N ARG A 154 -4.47 7.12 -3.56
CA ARG A 154 -4.39 6.60 -2.19
C ARG A 154 -3.85 5.17 -2.13
N VAL A 155 -4.24 4.30 -3.07
CA VAL A 155 -3.85 2.88 -3.08
C VAL A 155 -2.44 2.68 -3.65
N LYS A 156 -2.12 3.34 -4.77
CA LYS A 156 -0.81 3.31 -5.45
C LYS A 156 -0.22 1.91 -5.62
N SER A 157 -1.02 0.97 -6.12
CA SER A 157 -0.51 -0.31 -6.59
C SER A 157 -0.59 -0.38 -8.12
N PRO A 158 0.38 -0.99 -8.81
CA PRO A 158 0.47 -0.93 -10.27
C PRO A 158 -0.78 -1.48 -10.97
N LEU A 159 -1.25 -2.66 -10.56
CA LEU A 159 -2.40 -3.31 -11.21
C LEU A 159 -3.70 -2.56 -10.90
N PHE A 160 -3.86 -2.08 -9.66
CA PHE A 160 -5.01 -1.27 -9.26
C PHE A 160 -5.06 0.04 -10.06
N SER A 161 -3.94 0.75 -10.14
CA SER A 161 -3.80 2.00 -10.90
C SER A 161 -4.16 1.82 -12.37
N GLU A 162 -3.64 0.78 -13.01
CA GLU A 162 -3.96 0.48 -14.41
C GLU A 162 -5.45 0.19 -14.60
N THR A 163 -6.03 -0.59 -13.70
CA THR A 163 -7.45 -0.96 -13.76
C THR A 163 -8.37 0.25 -13.61
N ILE A 164 -8.08 1.13 -12.64
CA ILE A 164 -8.92 2.31 -12.39
C ILE A 164 -8.80 3.31 -13.54
N LYS A 165 -7.61 3.55 -14.09
CA LYS A 165 -7.43 4.43 -15.26
C LYS A 165 -8.23 3.95 -16.47
N LEU A 166 -8.14 2.66 -16.80
CA LEU A 166 -8.91 2.07 -17.89
C LEU A 166 -10.42 2.23 -17.68
N LEU A 167 -10.86 2.10 -16.43
CA LEU A 167 -12.26 2.27 -16.07
C LEU A 167 -12.70 3.73 -16.20
N VAL A 168 -11.91 4.70 -15.76
CA VAL A 168 -12.18 6.14 -15.91
C VAL A 168 -12.26 6.51 -17.39
N ASP A 169 -11.25 6.14 -18.18
CA ASP A 169 -11.21 6.40 -19.63
C ASP A 169 -12.44 5.82 -20.35
N ALA A 170 -12.89 4.63 -19.94
CA ALA A 170 -14.04 3.97 -20.54
C ALA A 170 -15.39 4.58 -20.08
N ILE A 171 -15.48 5.08 -18.85
CA ILE A 171 -16.64 5.85 -18.37
C ILE A 171 -16.74 7.17 -19.15
N ASP A 172 -15.63 7.88 -19.34
CA ASP A 172 -15.58 9.13 -20.13
C ASP A 172 -16.01 8.91 -21.58
N ALA A 173 -15.68 7.75 -22.15
CA ALA A 173 -16.12 7.34 -23.48
C ALA A 173 -17.63 6.99 -23.56
N GLY A 174 -18.34 6.96 -22.42
CA GLY A 174 -19.76 6.66 -22.34
C GLY A 174 -20.11 5.16 -22.46
N ALA A 175 -19.16 4.26 -22.18
CA ALA A 175 -19.41 2.83 -22.21
C ALA A 175 -20.22 2.35 -21.00
N ASN A 176 -20.85 1.18 -21.12
CA ASN A 176 -21.69 0.63 -20.07
C ASN A 176 -20.84 0.25 -18.84
N THR A 177 -20.91 1.06 -17.79
CA THR A 177 -20.10 0.95 -16.58
C THR A 177 -20.20 -0.41 -15.90
N ALA A 178 -21.38 -1.03 -15.92
CA ALA A 178 -21.57 -2.36 -15.36
C ALA A 178 -20.76 -3.43 -16.10
N ASP A 179 -20.79 -3.41 -17.42
CA ASP A 179 -20.05 -4.37 -18.25
C ASP A 179 -18.55 -4.09 -18.21
N LEU A 180 -18.16 -2.81 -18.15
CA LEU A 180 -16.76 -2.41 -17.95
C LEU A 180 -16.19 -2.95 -16.64
N LEU A 181 -16.88 -2.77 -15.52
CA LEU A 181 -16.46 -3.31 -14.23
C LEU A 181 -16.31 -4.84 -14.24
N GLU A 182 -17.21 -5.54 -14.93
CA GLU A 182 -17.14 -7.00 -15.08
C GLU A 182 -15.92 -7.42 -15.93
N ASN A 183 -15.67 -6.73 -17.03
CA ASN A 183 -14.53 -6.98 -17.90
C ASN A 183 -13.21 -6.69 -17.18
N SER A 184 -13.11 -5.53 -16.51
CA SER A 184 -11.97 -5.19 -15.67
C SER A 184 -11.74 -6.22 -14.57
N ALA A 185 -12.79 -6.72 -13.92
CA ALA A 185 -12.64 -7.80 -12.93
C ALA A 185 -12.04 -9.07 -13.53
N ASN A 186 -12.44 -9.45 -14.74
CA ASN A 186 -11.88 -10.61 -15.44
C ASN A 186 -10.42 -10.36 -15.84
N ASP A 187 -10.09 -9.16 -16.31
CA ASP A 187 -8.73 -8.78 -16.71
C ASP A 187 -7.79 -8.77 -15.50
N VAL A 188 -8.20 -8.22 -14.37
CA VAL A 188 -7.42 -8.24 -13.13
C VAL A 188 -7.19 -9.67 -12.65
N ARG A 189 -8.23 -10.52 -12.63
CA ARG A 189 -8.09 -11.93 -12.24
C ARG A 189 -7.09 -12.65 -13.14
N LYS A 190 -7.17 -12.45 -14.45
CA LYS A 190 -6.23 -13.04 -15.41
C LYS A 190 -4.80 -12.54 -15.20
N SER A 191 -4.61 -11.26 -14.91
CA SER A 191 -3.30 -10.69 -14.59
C SER A 191 -2.68 -11.32 -13.35
N ILE A 192 -3.48 -11.56 -12.30
CA ILE A 192 -3.03 -12.24 -11.08
C ILE A 192 -2.61 -13.68 -11.39
N GLU A 193 -3.45 -14.44 -12.12
CA GLU A 193 -3.16 -15.83 -12.52
C GLU A 193 -1.85 -15.91 -13.32
N LEU A 194 -1.63 -15.01 -14.28
CA LEU A 194 -0.39 -14.94 -15.05
C LEU A 194 0.85 -14.67 -14.18
N GLN A 195 0.73 -13.77 -13.20
CA GLN A 195 1.82 -13.49 -12.25
C GLN A 195 2.14 -14.71 -11.38
N GLU A 196 1.12 -15.44 -10.94
CA GLU A 196 1.29 -16.67 -10.16
C GLU A 196 1.97 -17.78 -10.99
N GLU A 197 1.57 -17.95 -12.26
CA GLU A 197 2.21 -18.87 -13.19
C GLU A 197 3.69 -18.54 -13.42
N ILE A 198 4.01 -17.27 -13.65
CA ILE A 198 5.40 -16.81 -13.80
C ILE A 198 6.20 -17.12 -12.53
N LYS A 199 5.67 -16.78 -11.36
CA LYS A 199 6.32 -17.02 -10.05
C LYS A 199 6.49 -18.51 -9.73
N SER A 200 5.55 -19.35 -10.17
CA SER A 200 5.63 -20.80 -10.05
C SER A 200 6.69 -21.38 -10.99
N SER A 201 6.72 -20.93 -12.25
CA SER A 201 7.69 -21.40 -13.24
C SER A 201 9.13 -21.11 -12.83
N ILE A 202 9.42 -19.92 -12.30
CA ILE A 202 10.78 -19.56 -11.83
C ILE A 202 11.23 -20.47 -10.69
N ARG A 203 10.31 -20.83 -9.77
CA ARG A 203 10.58 -21.76 -8.67
C ARG A 203 10.81 -23.20 -9.11
N MET A 204 10.39 -23.58 -10.32
CA MET A 204 10.68 -24.92 -10.88
C MET A 204 12.12 -25.02 -11.41
N TYR A 205 12.75 -23.89 -11.74
CA TYR A 205 14.11 -23.82 -12.30
C TYR A 205 15.21 -23.44 -11.28
N THR A 206 14.86 -23.18 -10.02
CA THR A 206 15.82 -22.87 -8.93
C THR A 206 15.83 -23.97 -7.88
#